data_AF-A0AAU2DQA4-F1
#
_entry.id   AF-A0AAU2DQA4-F1
#
_cell.length_a   1.000
_cell.length_b   1.000
_cell.length_c   1.000
_cell.angle_alpha   90.00
_cell.angle_beta   90.00
_cell.angle_gamma   90.00
#
_symmetry.space_group_name_H-M   'P 1'
#
loop_
_entity.id
_entity.type
_entity.pdbx_description
1 polymer ?
#
loop_
_entity_poly.entity_id
_entity_poly.type
_entity_poly.pdbx_seq_one_letter_code
_entity_poly.pdbx_strand_id
1 'polypeptide(L)'
;MPTGKRPVTLGIFGSGDVSPELVCDSLNDQFAFGPEDGEGYFAPSEEYDLTVFLPAGGSATSEGVHRVWEWAIRCELPYKVIWDETGNGHTVDVLGNVESAEDDIAIVDDIGVALVEQLSKGENPMLLVLSAEGQQFDAATADVAAAALRAEIPVHDLSRALLEVTWHHLPDHTPPETPAVATEAGGQMALAIVSDAPAVTLSAQEAAALNGALTQAEELLDTIGGDLLTRISETRDSLVHGRSLLAPRPEKSVEDGEPKKTRLEIFDPEKNEWVPAGRGRPPKGVQKRRVPA
;
A
#
# COMPACT_ATOMS: atom_id res chain seq x y z
N MET A 1 13.54 28.38 0.02
CA MET A 1 14.08 28.30 -1.36
C MET A 1 13.45 27.07 -1.99
N PRO A 2 13.05 27.07 -3.27
CA PRO A 2 12.61 25.83 -3.92
C PRO A 2 13.77 24.83 -3.84
N THR A 3 13.52 23.66 -3.28
CA THR A 3 14.51 22.61 -3.00
C THR A 3 15.08 21.99 -4.28
N GLY A 4 14.50 22.31 -5.44
CA GLY A 4 14.80 21.68 -6.72
C GLY A 4 14.17 20.29 -6.88
N LYS A 5 13.53 19.78 -5.82
CA LYS A 5 12.84 18.48 -5.81
C LYS A 5 11.50 18.57 -6.50
N ARG A 6 11.08 17.44 -7.08
CA ARG A 6 9.79 17.29 -7.77
C ARG A 6 8.69 17.03 -6.73
N PRO A 7 7.70 17.91 -6.60
CA PRO A 7 6.59 17.71 -5.68
C PRO A 7 5.72 16.55 -6.14
N VAL A 8 5.31 15.67 -5.23
CA VAL A 8 4.46 14.50 -5.49
C VAL A 8 3.39 14.42 -4.42
N THR A 9 2.15 14.20 -4.84
CA THR A 9 1.01 14.06 -3.93
C THR A 9 0.53 12.62 -3.94
N LEU A 10 0.70 11.91 -2.83
CA LEU A 10 0.29 10.51 -2.70
C LEU A 10 -1.02 10.40 -1.94
N GLY A 11 -1.92 9.55 -2.43
CA GLY A 11 -3.10 9.13 -1.70
C GLY A 11 -3.12 7.63 -1.57
N ILE A 12 -3.64 7.12 -0.46
CA ILE A 12 -3.71 5.67 -0.24
C ILE A 12 -5.15 5.26 0.03
N PHE A 13 -5.59 4.15 -0.55
CA PHE A 13 -6.90 3.60 -0.27
C PHE A 13 -6.95 2.08 -0.44
N GLY A 14 -7.69 1.41 0.45
CA GLY A 14 -8.09 0.02 0.25
C GLY A 14 -7.96 -0.83 1.50
N SER A 15 -8.60 -2.00 1.45
CA SER A 15 -8.67 -2.93 2.57
C SER A 15 -7.53 -3.94 2.64
N GLY A 16 -6.68 -3.99 1.60
CA GLY A 16 -5.59 -4.94 1.50
C GLY A 16 -4.59 -4.88 2.66
N ASP A 17 -4.09 -6.05 3.02
CA ASP A 17 -2.90 -6.16 3.87
C ASP A 17 -1.65 -6.14 2.98
N VAL A 18 -0.60 -5.50 3.47
CA VAL A 18 0.68 -5.43 2.77
C VAL A 18 1.81 -5.53 3.78
N SER A 19 2.84 -6.32 3.47
CA SER A 19 3.96 -6.49 4.39
C SER A 19 4.75 -5.17 4.51
N PRO A 20 5.26 -4.82 5.72
CA PRO A 20 6.07 -3.63 5.90
C PRO A 20 7.29 -3.58 4.97
N GLU A 21 7.90 -4.73 4.69
CA GLU A 21 9.04 -4.84 3.77
C GLU A 21 8.63 -4.48 2.35
N LEU A 22 7.47 -4.93 1.86
CA LEU A 22 7.02 -4.59 0.51
C LEU A 22 6.72 -3.09 0.38
N VAL A 23 6.13 -2.47 1.41
CA VAL A 23 5.90 -1.02 1.46
C VAL A 23 7.24 -0.28 1.37
N CYS A 24 8.19 -0.64 2.23
CA CYS A 24 9.50 0.01 2.27
C CYS A 24 10.26 -0.17 0.95
N ASP A 25 10.40 -1.41 0.47
CA ASP A 25 11.13 -1.70 -0.75
C ASP A 25 10.52 -0.97 -1.95
N SER A 26 9.20 -1.05 -2.14
CA SER A 26 8.54 -0.47 -3.32
C SER A 26 8.57 1.06 -3.30
N LEU A 27 8.25 1.68 -2.16
CA LEU A 27 8.15 3.14 -2.07
C LEU A 27 9.52 3.81 -1.98
N ASN A 28 10.48 3.20 -1.28
CA ASN A 28 11.83 3.77 -1.20
C ASN A 28 12.54 3.70 -2.55
N ASP A 29 12.39 2.60 -3.29
CA ASP A 29 12.95 2.49 -4.64
C ASP A 29 12.26 3.47 -5.60
N GLN A 30 10.93 3.55 -5.58
CA GLN A 30 10.16 4.43 -6.47
C GLN A 30 10.47 5.92 -6.23
N PHE A 31 10.65 6.32 -4.98
CA PHE A 31 10.85 7.72 -4.59
C PHE A 31 12.29 8.04 -4.19
N ALA A 32 13.25 7.15 -4.51
CA ALA A 32 14.68 7.36 -4.29
C ALA A 32 15.03 7.80 -2.85
N PHE A 33 14.43 7.16 -1.85
CA PHE A 33 14.82 7.35 -0.45
C PHE A 33 16.17 6.70 -0.19
N GLY A 34 16.95 7.32 0.69
CA GLY A 34 18.25 6.80 1.07
C GLY A 34 18.15 5.65 2.08
N PRO A 35 19.29 5.12 2.53
CA PRO A 35 19.33 3.98 3.44
C PRO A 35 18.70 4.29 4.80
N GLU A 36 18.25 3.23 5.47
CA GLU A 36 17.79 3.25 6.85
C GLU A 36 18.95 3.52 7.82
N ASP A 37 18.73 4.37 8.82
CA ASP A 37 19.69 4.64 9.88
C ASP A 37 19.58 3.65 11.05
N GLY A 38 20.35 3.90 12.13
CA GLY A 38 20.36 3.03 13.30
C GLY A 38 19.10 3.12 14.18
N GLU A 39 18.26 4.12 13.96
CA GLU A 39 17.00 4.35 14.69
C GLU A 39 15.77 3.88 13.90
N GLY A 40 15.97 3.52 12.64
CA GLY A 40 14.97 2.95 11.75
C GLY A 40 14.32 3.96 10.81
N TYR A 41 14.90 5.16 10.69
CA TYR A 41 14.44 6.22 9.79
C TYR A 41 15.18 6.16 8.45
N PHE A 42 14.50 6.50 7.37
CA PHE A 42 15.08 6.56 6.04
C PHE A 42 15.59 7.97 5.74
N ALA A 43 16.77 8.06 5.12
CA ALA A 43 17.26 9.34 4.62
C ALA A 43 16.31 9.91 3.55
N PRO A 44 16.05 11.24 3.55
CA PRO A 44 15.03 11.84 2.71
C PRO A 44 15.36 11.68 1.22
N SER A 45 14.32 11.60 0.39
CA SER A 45 14.47 11.53 -1.07
C SER A 45 15.34 12.65 -1.61
N GLU A 46 16.31 12.35 -2.48
CA GLU A 46 17.11 13.38 -3.15
C GLU A 46 16.31 14.09 -4.26
N GLU A 47 15.27 13.45 -4.78
CA GLU A 47 14.58 13.87 -6.00
C GLU A 47 13.17 14.41 -5.79
N TYR A 48 12.49 13.96 -4.74
CA TYR A 48 11.05 14.19 -4.57
C TYR A 48 10.73 14.88 -3.25
N ASP A 49 9.66 15.68 -3.28
CA ASP A 49 9.04 16.28 -2.10
C ASP A 49 7.62 15.73 -1.99
N LEU A 50 7.39 14.83 -1.03
CA LEU A 50 6.16 14.05 -0.97
C LEU A 50 5.21 14.63 0.06
N THR A 51 3.94 14.73 -0.30
CA THR A 51 2.82 14.95 0.63
C THR A 51 1.89 13.75 0.57
N VAL A 52 1.55 13.17 1.72
CA VAL A 52 0.75 11.94 1.80
C VAL A 52 -0.66 12.25 2.33
N PHE A 53 -1.70 11.74 1.69
CA PHE A 53 -3.08 11.75 2.18
C PHE A 53 -3.46 10.35 2.66
N LEU A 54 -3.74 10.25 3.96
CA LEU A 54 -4.09 9.01 4.63
C LEU A 54 -5.58 8.97 4.96
N PRO A 55 -6.29 7.89 4.60
CA PRO A 55 -7.67 7.70 5.01
C PRO A 55 -7.72 7.26 6.47
N ALA A 56 -8.62 7.88 7.24
CA ALA A 56 -8.92 7.50 8.61
C ALA A 56 -10.42 7.20 8.72
N GLY A 57 -10.76 6.02 9.21
CA GLY A 57 -12.15 5.60 9.42
C GLY A 57 -12.24 4.13 9.79
N GLY A 58 -13.40 3.71 10.31
CA GLY A 58 -13.64 2.35 10.78
C GLY A 58 -13.39 1.30 9.70
N SER A 59 -13.81 1.58 8.45
CA SER A 59 -13.60 0.73 7.28
C SER A 59 -12.44 1.17 6.38
N ALA A 60 -11.92 2.38 6.56
CA ALA A 60 -10.92 2.97 5.66
C ALA A 60 -9.48 2.82 6.18
N THR A 61 -9.28 2.70 7.51
CA THR A 61 -7.96 2.46 8.11
C THR A 61 -7.67 0.95 8.19
N SER A 62 -7.24 0.36 7.08
CA SER A 62 -6.80 -1.05 7.03
C SER A 62 -5.40 -1.25 7.65
N GLU A 63 -5.00 -2.50 7.85
CA GLU A 63 -3.63 -2.81 8.27
C GLU A 63 -2.61 -2.30 7.24
N GLY A 64 -2.89 -2.46 5.95
CA GLY A 64 -2.02 -1.95 4.89
C GLY A 64 -1.92 -0.43 4.87
N VAL A 65 -3.02 0.30 5.07
CA VAL A 65 -3.00 1.76 5.25
C VAL A 65 -2.13 2.15 6.44
N HIS A 66 -2.26 1.42 7.56
CA HIS A 66 -1.44 1.65 8.75
C HIS A 66 0.06 1.39 8.47
N ARG A 67 0.42 0.40 7.65
CA ARG A 67 1.82 0.19 7.24
C ARG A 67 2.38 1.35 6.42
N VAL A 68 1.57 1.94 5.53
CA VAL A 68 2.00 3.12 4.78
C VAL A 68 2.16 4.34 5.70
N TRP A 69 1.30 4.49 6.71
CA TRP A 69 1.47 5.51 7.73
C TRP A 69 2.78 5.31 8.53
N GLU A 70 3.08 4.08 8.98
CA GLU A 70 4.35 3.77 9.64
C GLU A 70 5.57 4.13 8.76
N TRP A 71 5.49 3.83 7.47
CA TRP A 71 6.51 4.23 6.49
C TRP A 71 6.63 5.75 6.36
N ALA A 72 5.52 6.48 6.25
CA ALA A 72 5.53 7.94 6.16
C ALA A 72 6.19 8.60 7.37
N ILE A 73 5.96 8.07 8.57
CA ILE A 73 6.63 8.51 9.81
C ILE A 73 8.14 8.21 9.75
N ARG A 74 8.54 7.01 9.33
CA ARG A 74 9.96 6.62 9.21
C ARG A 74 10.72 7.43 8.14
N CYS A 75 10.00 8.00 7.18
CA CYS A 75 10.55 8.89 6.16
C CYS A 75 10.41 10.38 6.53
N GLU A 76 9.90 10.70 7.72
CA GLU A 76 9.62 12.07 8.19
C GLU A 76 8.78 12.89 7.19
N LEU A 77 7.81 12.24 6.55
CA LEU A 77 6.98 12.87 5.52
C LEU A 77 5.83 13.68 6.11
N PRO A 78 5.50 14.84 5.54
CA PRO A 78 4.26 15.52 5.86
C PRO A 78 3.07 14.69 5.37
N TYR A 79 2.11 14.46 6.25
CA TYR A 79 0.88 13.76 5.91
C TYR A 79 -0.35 14.50 6.41
N LYS A 80 -1.44 14.37 5.65
CA LYS A 80 -2.77 14.87 5.97
C LYS A 80 -3.72 13.70 6.07
N VAL A 81 -4.68 13.81 6.98
CA VAL A 81 -5.66 12.77 7.26
C VAL A 81 -7.02 13.20 6.73
N ILE A 82 -7.70 12.27 6.04
CA ILE A 82 -9.08 12.42 5.61
C ILE A 82 -9.93 11.50 6.47
N TRP A 83 -10.78 12.09 7.33
CA TRP A 83 -11.45 11.37 8.40
C TRP A 83 -12.97 11.42 8.29
N ASP A 84 -13.64 10.27 8.37
CA ASP A 84 -15.11 10.13 8.35
C ASP A 84 -15.79 10.19 9.72
N GLU A 85 -15.08 10.62 10.76
CA GLU A 85 -15.52 10.62 12.17
C GLU A 85 -15.82 9.22 12.74
N THR A 86 -15.60 8.15 11.98
CA THR A 86 -15.64 6.78 12.47
C THR A 86 -14.23 6.30 12.80
N GLY A 87 -14.09 5.14 13.45
CA GLY A 87 -12.76 4.68 13.83
C GLY A 87 -12.68 3.23 14.26
N ASN A 88 -11.45 2.73 14.18
CA ASN A 88 -11.02 1.42 14.63
C ASN A 88 -9.71 1.54 15.43
N GLY A 89 -9.06 0.41 15.76
CA GLY A 89 -7.82 0.41 16.54
C GLY A 89 -6.71 1.27 15.92
N HIS A 90 -6.50 1.16 14.61
CA HIS A 90 -5.45 1.90 13.88
C HIS A 90 -5.76 3.38 13.67
N THR A 91 -7.04 3.74 13.66
CA THR A 91 -7.47 5.14 13.46
C THR A 91 -6.95 6.03 14.58
N VAL A 92 -6.90 5.52 15.81
CA VAL A 92 -6.37 6.25 16.97
C VAL A 92 -4.89 6.57 16.79
N ASP A 93 -4.12 5.62 16.25
CA ASP A 93 -2.68 5.79 16.04
C ASP A 93 -2.40 6.84 14.95
N VAL A 94 -3.13 6.78 13.82
CA VAL A 94 -2.99 7.75 12.73
C VAL A 94 -3.31 9.17 13.19
N LEU A 95 -4.45 9.36 13.87
CA LEU A 95 -4.89 10.68 14.35
C LEU A 95 -4.02 11.22 15.50
N GLY A 96 -3.50 10.33 16.35
CA GLY A 96 -2.72 10.71 17.54
C GLY A 96 -1.33 11.26 17.24
N ASN A 97 -0.83 11.09 16.01
CA ASN A 97 0.51 11.53 15.59
C ASN A 97 0.48 12.76 14.66
N VAL A 98 -0.70 13.36 14.45
CA VAL A 98 -0.84 14.58 13.66
C VAL A 98 -0.38 15.79 14.46
N GLU A 99 0.44 16.66 13.87
CA GLU A 99 1.00 17.84 14.55
C GLU A 99 -0.06 18.92 14.80
N SER A 100 -0.90 19.25 13.80
CA SER A 100 -1.98 20.23 13.90
C SER A 100 -3.31 19.63 13.44
N ALA A 101 -4.17 19.28 14.39
CA ALA A 101 -5.48 18.71 14.07
C ALA A 101 -6.35 19.61 13.17
N GLU A 102 -6.21 20.94 13.26
CA GLU A 102 -6.99 21.88 12.44
C GLU A 102 -6.48 21.99 11.00
N ASP A 103 -5.18 21.83 10.77
CA ASP A 103 -4.55 22.02 9.45
C ASP A 103 -4.37 20.71 8.67
N ASP A 104 -4.22 19.61 9.41
CA ASP A 104 -3.80 18.32 8.86
C ASP A 104 -4.92 17.27 8.88
N ILE A 105 -6.07 17.53 9.52
CA ILE A 105 -7.24 16.62 9.52
C ILE A 105 -8.42 17.27 8.78
N ALA A 106 -8.82 16.67 7.67
CA ALA A 106 -10.02 17.03 6.94
C ALA A 106 -11.17 16.07 7.31
N ILE A 107 -12.20 16.59 7.97
CA ILE A 107 -13.41 15.83 8.31
C ILE A 107 -14.37 15.81 7.10
N VAL A 108 -14.81 14.63 6.68
CA VAL A 108 -15.60 14.43 5.45
C VAL A 108 -16.64 13.32 5.61
N ASP A 109 -17.68 13.32 4.78
CA ASP A 109 -18.67 12.23 4.77
C ASP A 109 -18.21 10.99 3.96
N ASP A 110 -17.44 11.23 2.90
CA ASP A 110 -16.94 10.20 1.99
C ASP A 110 -15.44 10.39 1.75
N ILE A 111 -14.66 9.47 2.32
CA ILE A 111 -13.20 9.49 2.24
C ILE A 111 -12.72 9.30 0.81
N GLY A 112 -13.36 8.43 0.03
CA GLY A 112 -12.95 8.11 -1.33
C GLY A 112 -13.10 9.32 -2.25
N VAL A 113 -14.24 10.00 -2.19
CA VAL A 113 -14.50 11.23 -2.93
C VAL A 113 -13.52 12.33 -2.52
N ALA A 114 -13.38 12.56 -1.21
CA ALA A 114 -12.48 13.59 -0.70
C ALA A 114 -11.01 13.33 -1.08
N LEU A 115 -10.57 12.08 -1.05
CA LEU A 115 -9.20 11.70 -1.44
C LEU A 115 -8.93 12.07 -2.90
N VAL A 116 -9.81 11.67 -3.83
CA VAL A 116 -9.66 12.00 -5.26
C VAL A 116 -9.70 13.51 -5.49
N GLU A 117 -10.55 14.25 -4.77
CA GLU A 117 -10.60 15.71 -4.84
C GLU A 117 -9.29 16.37 -4.36
N GLN A 118 -8.66 15.84 -3.31
CA GLN A 118 -7.37 16.37 -2.82
C GLN A 118 -6.24 16.04 -3.79
N LEU A 119 -6.19 14.81 -4.30
CA LEU A 119 -5.20 14.41 -5.31
C LEU A 119 -5.31 15.25 -6.57
N SER A 120 -6.53 15.54 -7.05
CA SER A 120 -6.75 16.37 -8.24
C SER A 120 -6.23 17.81 -8.09
N LYS A 121 -6.01 18.29 -6.86
CA LYS A 121 -5.46 19.62 -6.56
C LYS A 121 -3.94 19.59 -6.33
N GLY A 122 -3.38 18.40 -6.16
CA GLY A 122 -1.96 18.18 -5.86
C GLY A 122 -1.08 18.23 -7.10
N GLU A 123 0.22 18.43 -6.89
CA GLU A 123 1.22 18.33 -7.95
C GLU A 123 1.67 16.88 -8.11
N ASN A 124 1.80 16.42 -9.35
CA ASN A 124 2.13 15.03 -9.75
C ASN A 124 1.39 13.99 -8.88
N PRO A 125 0.05 13.98 -8.89
CA PRO A 125 -0.71 13.13 -8.00
C PRO A 125 -0.61 11.66 -8.37
N MET A 126 -0.70 10.79 -7.37
CA MET A 126 -0.71 9.34 -7.53
C MET A 126 -1.60 8.71 -6.46
N LEU A 127 -2.45 7.78 -6.87
CA LEU A 127 -3.23 6.95 -5.96
C LEU A 127 -2.57 5.58 -5.81
N LEU A 128 -2.28 5.19 -4.58
CA LEU A 128 -1.86 3.85 -4.21
C LEU A 128 -3.08 3.08 -3.70
N VAL A 129 -3.40 1.97 -4.35
CA VAL A 129 -4.47 1.07 -3.93
C VAL A 129 -3.92 -0.18 -3.27
N LEU A 130 -4.71 -0.78 -2.39
CA LEU A 130 -4.37 -2.00 -1.66
C LEU A 130 -5.43 -3.07 -1.94
N SER A 131 -5.05 -4.12 -2.67
CA SER A 131 -5.89 -5.31 -2.85
C SER A 131 -5.69 -6.30 -1.71
N ALA A 132 -6.76 -7.00 -1.32
CA ALA A 132 -6.62 -8.15 -0.42
C ALA A 132 -5.88 -9.28 -1.15
N GLU A 133 -5.01 -10.00 -0.42
CA GLU A 133 -4.13 -11.03 -0.98
C GLU A 133 -4.89 -12.03 -1.87
N GLY A 134 -4.49 -12.12 -3.15
CA GLY A 134 -5.10 -13.03 -4.13
C GLY A 134 -6.53 -12.68 -4.55
N GLN A 135 -7.06 -11.52 -4.18
CA GLN A 135 -8.41 -11.07 -4.53
C GLN A 135 -8.39 -9.87 -5.50
N GLN A 136 -9.54 -9.64 -6.13
CA GLN A 136 -9.82 -8.37 -6.79
C GLN A 136 -10.00 -7.27 -5.74
N PHE A 137 -9.91 -6.01 -6.16
CA PHE A 137 -10.27 -4.88 -5.31
C PHE A 137 -11.69 -5.06 -4.76
N ASP A 138 -11.89 -4.71 -3.48
CA ASP A 138 -13.25 -4.57 -2.98
C ASP A 138 -13.98 -3.43 -3.70
N ALA A 139 -15.30 -3.39 -3.59
CA ALA A 139 -16.13 -2.44 -4.31
C ALA A 139 -15.72 -0.97 -4.03
N ALA A 140 -15.41 -0.63 -2.78
CA ALA A 140 -15.03 0.73 -2.40
C ALA A 140 -13.67 1.12 -3.03
N THR A 141 -12.70 0.22 -3.00
CA THR A 141 -11.37 0.43 -3.58
C THR A 141 -11.45 0.54 -5.11
N ALA A 142 -12.26 -0.31 -5.74
CA ALA A 142 -12.51 -0.26 -7.18
C ALA A 142 -13.20 1.05 -7.58
N ASP A 143 -14.19 1.52 -6.80
CA ASP A 143 -14.88 2.80 -7.04
C ASP A 143 -13.91 3.99 -6.96
N VAL A 144 -13.04 4.04 -5.95
CA VAL A 144 -12.03 5.09 -5.79
C VAL A 144 -10.98 5.03 -6.90
N ALA A 145 -10.51 3.84 -7.26
CA ALA A 145 -9.59 3.65 -8.39
C ALA A 145 -10.21 4.14 -9.71
N ALA A 146 -11.47 3.77 -9.98
CA ALA A 146 -12.19 4.21 -11.16
C ALA A 146 -12.40 5.73 -11.17
N ALA A 147 -12.66 6.35 -10.02
CA ALA A 147 -12.77 7.80 -9.89
C ALA A 147 -11.44 8.51 -10.17
N ALA A 148 -10.32 7.98 -9.64
CA ALA A 148 -8.98 8.50 -9.91
C ALA A 148 -8.60 8.39 -11.40
N LEU A 149 -8.85 7.25 -12.04
CA LEU A 149 -8.60 7.07 -13.47
C LEU A 149 -9.41 8.04 -14.35
N ARG A 150 -10.66 8.35 -13.96
CA ARG A 150 -11.46 9.40 -14.66
C ARG A 150 -10.89 10.80 -14.49
N ALA A 151 -10.22 11.05 -13.37
CA ALA A 151 -9.54 12.30 -13.09
C ALA A 151 -8.11 12.34 -13.66
N GLU A 152 -7.72 11.35 -14.48
CA GLU A 152 -6.38 11.22 -15.05
C GLU A 152 -5.26 11.13 -14.00
N ILE A 153 -5.59 10.62 -12.81
CA ILE A 153 -4.63 10.36 -11.74
C ILE A 153 -4.09 8.93 -11.92
N PRO A 154 -2.76 8.73 -12.03
CA PRO A 154 -2.15 7.40 -12.05
C PRO A 154 -2.52 6.59 -10.81
N VAL A 155 -2.87 5.32 -11.03
CA VAL A 155 -3.25 4.38 -9.97
C VAL A 155 -2.28 3.20 -9.97
N HIS A 156 -1.72 2.88 -8.80
CA HIS A 156 -0.79 1.76 -8.63
C HIS A 156 -1.20 0.87 -7.47
N ASP A 157 -1.12 -0.45 -7.63
CA ASP A 157 -1.39 -1.42 -6.59
C ASP A 157 -0.14 -1.70 -5.77
N LEU A 158 -0.09 -1.17 -4.55
CA LEU A 158 1.04 -1.35 -3.64
C LEU A 158 1.13 -2.79 -3.11
N SER A 159 0.00 -3.51 -3.02
CA SER A 159 0.00 -4.93 -2.64
C SER A 159 0.69 -5.83 -3.68
N ARG A 160 0.89 -5.30 -4.90
CA ARG A 160 1.54 -5.97 -6.03
C ARG A 160 2.78 -5.23 -6.54
N ALA A 161 3.53 -4.61 -5.62
CA ALA A 161 4.78 -3.92 -5.93
C ALA A 161 4.62 -2.79 -6.97
N LEU A 162 3.60 -1.95 -6.78
CA LEU A 162 3.28 -0.79 -7.62
C LEU A 162 2.86 -1.13 -9.07
N LEU A 163 2.23 -2.28 -9.27
CA LEU A 163 1.61 -2.63 -10.55
C LEU A 163 0.62 -1.53 -10.98
N GLU A 164 0.76 -1.02 -12.19
CA GLU A 164 -0.15 -0.02 -12.73
C GLU A 164 -1.57 -0.59 -12.89
N VAL A 165 -2.55 0.15 -12.39
CA VAL A 165 -3.97 -0.22 -12.42
C VAL A 165 -4.65 0.54 -13.54
N THR A 166 -5.00 -0.18 -14.61
CA THR A 166 -5.81 0.30 -15.72
C THR A 166 -7.27 -0.15 -15.63
N TRP A 167 -8.13 0.33 -16.54
CA TRP A 167 -9.54 -0.08 -16.65
C TRP A 167 -9.76 -1.60 -16.77
N HIS A 168 -8.77 -2.36 -17.28
CA HIS A 168 -8.86 -3.82 -17.35
C HIS A 168 -8.92 -4.50 -15.98
N HIS A 169 -8.40 -3.84 -14.95
CA HIS A 169 -8.42 -4.32 -13.57
C HIS A 169 -9.74 -4.00 -12.85
N LEU A 170 -10.61 -3.19 -13.48
CA LEU A 170 -11.87 -2.69 -12.94
C LEU A 170 -13.05 -3.14 -13.82
N PRO A 171 -13.36 -4.45 -13.89
CA PRO A 171 -14.31 -5.00 -14.86
C PRO A 171 -15.75 -4.49 -14.69
N ASP A 172 -16.11 -4.01 -13.50
CA ASP A 172 -17.43 -3.47 -13.18
C ASP A 172 -17.56 -1.97 -13.51
N HIS A 173 -16.49 -1.34 -13.99
CA HIS A 173 -16.45 0.08 -14.33
C HIS A 173 -16.10 0.28 -15.79
N THR A 174 -16.74 1.26 -16.42
CA THR A 174 -16.46 1.61 -17.82
C THR A 174 -15.58 2.86 -17.90
N PRO A 175 -14.59 2.89 -18.82
CA PRO A 175 -13.82 4.09 -19.12
C PRO A 175 -14.74 5.21 -19.62
N PRO A 176 -14.35 6.49 -19.40
CA PRO A 176 -15.07 7.61 -19.98
C PRO A 176 -15.07 7.50 -21.51
N GLU A 177 -16.16 7.95 -22.13
CA GLU A 177 -16.24 8.01 -23.60
C GLU A 177 -15.09 8.90 -24.11
N THR A 178 -14.17 8.31 -24.89
CA THR A 178 -13.13 9.09 -25.55
C THR A 178 -13.84 10.13 -26.42
N PRO A 179 -13.54 11.44 -26.28
CA PRO A 179 -14.20 12.46 -27.09
C PRO A 179 -14.03 12.07 -28.56
N ALA A 180 -15.16 11.96 -29.27
CA ALA A 180 -15.14 11.66 -30.70
C ALA A 180 -14.18 12.64 -31.37
N VAL A 181 -13.12 12.10 -31.99
CA VAL A 181 -12.12 12.93 -32.68
C VAL A 181 -12.90 13.81 -33.64
N ALA A 182 -12.90 15.12 -33.38
CA ALA A 182 -13.62 16.08 -34.18
C ALA A 182 -13.09 15.96 -35.61
N THR A 183 -13.91 15.38 -36.49
CA THR A 183 -13.56 15.19 -37.88
C THR A 183 -13.65 16.57 -38.52
N GLU A 184 -12.50 17.21 -38.78
CA GLU A 184 -12.51 18.41 -39.60
C GLU A 184 -13.04 18.09 -41.00
N ALA A 185 -13.71 19.08 -41.61
CA ALA A 185 -14.32 18.97 -42.93
C ALA A 185 -13.24 18.67 -43.98
N GLY A 186 -13.07 17.38 -44.30
CA GLY A 186 -12.02 16.88 -45.19
C GLY A 186 -11.63 15.42 -44.94
N GLY A 187 -12.02 14.83 -43.80
CA GLY A 187 -11.80 13.39 -43.54
C GLY A 187 -10.36 13.02 -43.18
N GLN A 188 -9.55 13.98 -42.77
CA GLN A 188 -8.21 13.74 -42.22
C GLN A 188 -8.26 13.83 -40.68
N MET A 189 -7.65 12.85 -40.01
CA MET A 189 -7.45 12.86 -38.56
C MET A 189 -6.02 13.31 -38.27
N ALA A 190 -5.86 14.41 -37.53
CA ALA A 190 -4.57 14.82 -37.01
C ALA A 190 -4.28 14.06 -35.71
N LEU A 191 -3.32 13.13 -35.75
CA LEU A 191 -2.68 12.60 -34.54
C LEU A 191 -1.68 13.65 -34.05
N ALA A 192 -2.07 14.45 -33.05
CA ALA A 192 -1.14 15.32 -32.34
C ALA A 192 -0.28 14.45 -31.40
N ILE A 193 0.75 13.81 -31.94
CA ILE A 193 1.79 13.20 -31.11
C ILE A 193 2.61 14.34 -30.51
N VAL A 194 2.68 14.41 -29.19
CA VAL A 194 3.50 15.38 -28.44
C VAL A 194 4.99 15.04 -28.63
N SER A 195 5.56 15.34 -29.80
CA SER A 195 7.02 15.38 -30.02
C SER A 195 7.37 16.13 -31.33
N ASP A 196 8.58 16.67 -31.43
CA ASP A 196 9.18 17.37 -32.60
C ASP A 196 9.36 16.48 -33.86
N ALA A 197 8.61 15.39 -33.98
CA ALA A 197 8.63 14.51 -35.14
C ALA A 197 7.85 15.12 -36.32
N PRO A 198 8.27 14.87 -37.58
CA PRO A 198 7.50 15.32 -38.75
C PRO A 198 6.08 14.75 -38.69
N ALA A 199 5.09 15.63 -38.85
CA ALA A 199 3.68 15.25 -38.81
C ALA A 199 3.38 14.17 -39.87
N VAL A 200 3.13 12.95 -39.40
CA VAL A 200 2.70 11.83 -40.25
C VAL A 200 1.19 11.87 -40.33
N THR A 201 0.64 12.25 -41.48
CA THR A 201 -0.80 12.14 -41.76
C THR A 201 -1.13 10.69 -42.10
N LEU A 202 -1.84 10.00 -41.21
CA LEU A 202 -2.43 8.69 -41.45
C LEU A 202 -3.86 8.85 -41.98
N SER A 203 -4.29 7.97 -42.87
CA SER A 203 -5.72 7.84 -43.18
C SER A 203 -6.49 7.31 -41.95
N ALA A 204 -7.79 7.57 -41.86
CA ALA A 204 -8.61 7.10 -40.73
C ALA A 204 -8.54 5.57 -40.54
N GLN A 205 -8.38 4.83 -41.63
CA GLN A 205 -8.23 3.37 -41.58
C GLN A 205 -6.87 2.93 -41.04
N GLU A 206 -5.80 3.65 -41.37
CA GLU A 206 -4.45 3.39 -40.85
C GLU A 206 -4.33 3.79 -39.37
N ALA A 207 -4.96 4.90 -38.97
CA ALA A 207 -5.01 5.32 -37.57
C ALA A 207 -5.78 4.31 -36.70
N ALA A 208 -6.92 3.80 -37.19
CA ALA A 208 -7.69 2.76 -36.49
C ALA A 208 -6.91 1.44 -36.39
N ALA A 209 -6.22 1.04 -37.46
CA ALA A 209 -5.40 -0.17 -37.45
C ALA A 209 -4.17 -0.04 -36.52
N LEU A 210 -3.54 1.14 -36.50
CA LEU A 210 -2.40 1.41 -35.62
C LEU A 210 -2.81 1.44 -34.15
N ASN A 211 -3.90 2.15 -33.81
CA ASN A 211 -4.41 2.17 -32.45
C ASN A 211 -4.80 0.76 -31.98
N GLY A 212 -5.49 -0.03 -32.82
CA GLY A 212 -5.81 -1.42 -32.47
C GLY A 212 -4.57 -2.29 -32.25
N ALA A 213 -3.50 -2.08 -33.02
CA ALA A 213 -2.24 -2.80 -32.84
C ALA A 213 -1.48 -2.35 -31.57
N LEU A 214 -1.51 -1.07 -31.23
CA LEU A 214 -0.91 -0.55 -29.99
C LEU A 214 -1.65 -1.06 -28.76
N THR A 215 -2.99 -1.01 -28.77
CA THR A 215 -3.81 -1.58 -27.68
C THR A 215 -3.56 -3.08 -27.52
N GLN A 216 -3.47 -3.85 -28.61
CA GLN A 216 -3.12 -5.28 -28.52
C GLN A 216 -1.70 -5.52 -27.99
N ALA A 217 -0.75 -4.65 -28.34
CA ALA A 217 0.61 -4.77 -27.82
C ALA A 217 0.68 -4.45 -26.33
N GLU A 218 -0.05 -3.43 -25.88
CA GLU A 218 -0.22 -3.09 -24.46
C GLU A 218 -0.90 -4.24 -23.71
N GLU A 219 -2.03 -4.77 -24.20
CA GLU A 219 -2.72 -5.94 -23.64
C GLU A 219 -1.80 -7.16 -23.51
N LEU A 220 -0.94 -7.40 -24.51
CA LEU A 220 -0.01 -8.53 -24.51
C LEU A 220 1.14 -8.31 -23.50
N LEU A 221 1.65 -7.08 -23.39
CA LEU A 221 2.66 -6.71 -22.41
C LEU A 221 2.11 -6.81 -20.98
N ASP A 222 0.88 -6.35 -20.74
CA ASP A 222 0.21 -6.43 -19.45
C ASP A 222 -0.09 -7.87 -19.06
N THR A 223 -0.56 -8.70 -20.01
CA THR A 223 -0.80 -10.13 -19.76
C THR A 223 0.50 -10.84 -19.42
N ILE A 224 1.58 -10.58 -20.17
CA ILE A 224 2.89 -11.17 -19.90
C ILE A 224 3.42 -10.68 -18.55
N GLY A 225 3.32 -9.38 -18.25
CA GLY A 225 3.78 -8.78 -16.99
C GLY A 225 3.04 -9.34 -15.79
N GLY A 226 1.70 -9.38 -15.84
CA GLY A 226 0.84 -9.94 -14.80
C GLY A 226 1.07 -11.42 -14.56
N ASP A 227 1.15 -12.23 -15.63
CA ASP A 227 1.46 -13.67 -15.51
C ASP A 227 2.87 -13.92 -14.98
N LEU A 228 3.86 -13.12 -15.40
CA LEU A 228 5.23 -13.26 -14.95
C LEU A 228 5.36 -12.89 -13.46
N LEU A 229 4.75 -11.79 -13.03
CA LEU A 229 4.72 -11.38 -11.62
C LEU A 229 3.99 -12.40 -10.75
N THR A 230 2.85 -12.91 -11.22
CA THR A 230 2.10 -13.97 -10.53
C THR A 230 2.94 -15.23 -10.38
N ARG A 231 3.60 -15.69 -11.47
CA ARG A 231 4.50 -16.86 -11.42
C ARG A 231 5.73 -16.63 -10.56
N ILE A 232 6.30 -15.43 -10.56
CA ILE A 232 7.42 -15.07 -9.67
C ILE A 232 6.97 -15.17 -8.21
N SER A 233 5.76 -14.67 -7.89
CA SER A 233 5.18 -14.78 -6.54
C SER A 233 4.95 -16.24 -6.15
N GLU A 234 4.28 -17.03 -6.98
CA GLU A 234 4.05 -18.46 -6.72
C GLU A 234 5.36 -19.26 -6.56
N THR A 235 6.37 -18.91 -7.35
CA THR A 235 7.71 -19.51 -7.26
C THR A 235 8.43 -19.08 -5.98
N ARG A 236 8.32 -17.80 -5.59
CA ARG A 236 8.86 -17.28 -4.32
C ARG A 236 8.21 -18.01 -3.14
N ASP A 237 6.90 -18.17 -3.13
CA ASP A 237 6.18 -18.86 -2.06
C ASP A 237 6.55 -20.34 -2.00
N SER A 238 6.69 -20.98 -3.16
CA SER A 238 7.18 -22.35 -3.26
C SER A 238 8.62 -22.50 -2.74
N LEU A 239 9.49 -21.51 -2.99
CA LEU A 239 10.87 -21.48 -2.49
C LEU A 239 10.92 -21.22 -0.98
N VAL A 240 10.09 -20.33 -0.44
CA VAL A 240 9.96 -20.06 1.00
C VAL A 240 9.43 -21.31 1.71
N HIS A 241 8.40 -21.96 1.15
CA HIS A 241 7.87 -23.21 1.67
C HIS A 241 8.94 -24.32 1.63
N GLY A 242 9.64 -24.47 0.50
CA GLY A 242 10.76 -25.41 0.36
C GLY A 242 11.88 -25.16 1.37
N ARG A 243 12.26 -23.91 1.61
CA ARG A 243 13.24 -23.53 2.65
C ARG A 243 12.74 -23.87 4.05
N SER A 244 11.46 -23.71 4.34
CA SER A 244 10.89 -24.09 5.65
C SER A 244 10.85 -25.61 5.87
N LEU A 245 10.67 -26.40 4.81
CA LEU A 245 10.74 -27.87 4.85
C LEU A 245 12.17 -28.40 5.00
N LEU A 246 13.15 -27.69 4.43
CA LEU A 246 14.58 -28.00 4.50
C LEU A 246 15.27 -27.36 5.72
N ALA A 247 14.61 -26.44 6.42
CA ALA A 247 15.11 -25.88 7.65
C ALA A 247 15.31 -27.03 8.67
N PRO A 248 16.45 -27.05 9.38
CA PRO A 248 16.69 -28.07 10.41
C PRO A 248 15.53 -27.99 11.40
N ARG A 249 14.73 -29.07 11.46
CA ARG A 249 13.70 -29.18 12.48
C ARG A 249 14.40 -28.99 13.83
N PRO A 250 13.90 -28.13 14.72
CA PRO A 250 14.47 -27.99 16.04
C PRO A 250 14.63 -29.38 16.62
N GLU A 251 15.84 -29.69 17.10
CA GLU A 251 16.15 -30.99 17.66
C GLU A 251 15.01 -31.38 18.59
N LYS A 252 14.28 -32.44 18.23
CA LYS A 252 13.44 -33.10 19.21
C LYS A 252 14.42 -33.59 20.27
N SER A 253 14.48 -32.88 21.38
CA SER A 253 15.09 -33.38 22.60
C SER A 253 14.49 -34.77 22.83
N VAL A 254 15.31 -35.79 22.60
CA VAL A 254 14.99 -37.15 22.99
C VAL A 254 15.05 -37.17 24.52
N GLU A 255 13.90 -36.97 25.15
CA GLU A 255 13.58 -37.58 26.43
C GLU A 255 12.13 -38.05 26.35
N ASP A 256 11.97 -39.34 26.12
CA ASP A 256 10.82 -40.09 26.62
C ASP A 256 10.62 -39.72 28.10
N GLY A 257 9.52 -39.04 28.39
CA GLY A 257 9.15 -38.68 29.74
C GLY A 257 7.82 -37.95 29.72
N GLU A 258 6.85 -38.46 30.45
CA GLU A 258 5.55 -37.84 30.72
C GLU A 258 5.64 -36.31 30.89
N PRO A 259 4.58 -35.55 30.56
CA PRO A 259 4.57 -34.10 30.75
C PRO A 259 4.98 -33.76 32.18
N LYS A 260 6.23 -33.28 32.36
CA LYS A 260 6.77 -32.87 33.66
C LYS A 260 5.84 -31.77 34.17
N LYS A 261 5.06 -32.07 35.21
CA LYS A 261 4.20 -31.10 35.88
C LYS A 261 5.06 -29.87 36.17
N THR A 262 4.63 -28.69 35.76
CA THR A 262 5.31 -27.44 36.11
C THR A 262 4.51 -26.74 37.18
N ARG A 263 5.18 -26.21 38.20
CA ARG A 263 4.57 -25.36 39.24
C ARG A 263 4.89 -23.90 38.95
N LEU A 264 3.92 -23.03 39.20
CA LEU A 264 4.07 -21.60 39.07
C LEU A 264 4.63 -21.04 40.38
N GLU A 265 5.72 -20.29 40.32
CA GLU A 265 6.27 -19.54 41.45
C GLU A 265 6.11 -18.04 41.21
N ILE A 266 5.87 -17.31 42.29
CA ILE A 266 5.71 -15.86 42.34
C ILE A 266 6.83 -15.32 43.23
N PHE A 267 7.45 -14.21 42.84
CA PHE A 267 8.49 -13.59 43.66
C PHE A 267 7.86 -12.84 44.85
N ASP A 268 8.29 -13.17 46.06
CA ASP A 268 7.92 -12.51 47.32
C ASP A 268 9.01 -11.48 47.68
N PRO A 269 8.77 -10.17 47.47
CA PRO A 269 9.77 -9.13 47.72
C PRO A 269 10.05 -8.92 49.22
N GLU A 270 9.14 -9.32 50.13
CA GLU A 270 9.37 -9.21 51.58
C GLU A 270 10.35 -10.27 52.07
N LYS A 271 10.37 -11.44 51.43
CA LYS A 271 11.27 -12.56 51.76
C LYS A 271 12.45 -12.67 50.80
N ASN A 272 12.46 -11.91 49.72
CA ASN A 272 13.45 -11.97 48.64
C ASN A 272 13.60 -13.38 48.05
N GLU A 273 12.50 -14.11 47.95
CA GLU A 273 12.47 -15.51 47.54
C GLU A 273 11.31 -15.82 46.59
N TRP A 274 11.43 -16.92 45.85
CA TRP A 274 10.37 -17.40 44.97
C TRP A 274 9.48 -18.40 45.72
N VAL A 275 8.18 -18.10 45.82
CA VAL A 275 7.22 -18.93 46.55
C VAL A 275 6.17 -19.54 45.62
N PRO A 276 5.63 -20.74 45.92
CA PRO A 276 4.59 -21.34 45.10
C PRO A 276 3.35 -20.46 45.00
N ALA A 277 2.82 -20.29 43.78
CA ALA A 277 1.52 -19.66 43.58
C ALA A 277 0.44 -20.55 44.22
N GLY A 278 -0.25 -20.04 45.25
CA GLY A 278 -1.40 -20.73 45.85
C GLY A 278 -2.53 -20.97 44.84
N ARG A 279 -3.63 -21.59 45.29
CA ARG A 279 -4.82 -21.77 44.44
C ARG A 279 -5.48 -20.42 44.17
N GLY A 280 -5.29 -19.87 42.98
CA GLY A 280 -5.90 -18.61 42.55
C GLY A 280 -5.14 -17.94 41.40
N ARG A 281 -5.72 -16.88 40.82
CA ARG A 281 -5.02 -16.06 39.82
C ARG A 281 -3.93 -15.24 40.52
N PRO A 282 -2.67 -15.28 40.07
CA PRO A 282 -1.61 -14.45 40.65
C PRO A 282 -1.97 -12.95 40.54
N PRO A 283 -1.61 -12.12 41.54
CA PRO A 283 -1.84 -10.68 41.48
C PRO A 283 -1.24 -10.04 40.21
N LYS A 284 -1.87 -8.97 39.72
CA LYS A 284 -1.33 -8.18 38.59
C LYS A 284 -0.03 -7.48 39.05
N GLY A 285 0.97 -7.45 38.18
CA GLY A 285 2.24 -6.75 38.42
C GLY A 285 3.34 -7.54 39.15
N VAL A 286 3.10 -8.78 39.55
CA VAL A 286 4.14 -9.59 40.24
C VAL A 286 4.96 -10.41 39.25
N GLN A 287 6.28 -10.52 39.50
CA GLN A 287 7.18 -11.38 38.73
C GLN A 287 6.83 -12.86 38.93
N LYS A 288 6.77 -13.60 37.82
CA LYS A 288 6.32 -15.00 37.77
C LYS A 288 7.34 -15.84 37.01
N ARG A 289 7.58 -17.07 37.47
CA ARG A 289 8.35 -18.07 36.75
C ARG A 289 7.68 -19.44 36.83
N ARG A 290 7.83 -20.26 35.79
CA ARG A 290 7.43 -21.66 35.81
C ARG A 290 8.67 -22.50 36.05
N VAL A 291 8.62 -23.36 37.06
CA VAL A 291 9.68 -24.34 37.34
C VAL A 291 9.10 -25.75 37.26
N PRO A 292 9.91 -26.77 36.94
CA PRO A 292 9.50 -28.16 37.10
C PRO A 292 8.99 -28.40 38.53
N ALA A 293 7.84 -29.07 38.67
CA ALA A 293 7.19 -29.34 39.95
C ALA A 293 7.98 -30.36 40.77
#